data_AF-A0A7S4V1D6-F1
#
_entry.id   AF-A0A7S4V1D6-F1
#
_cell.length_a   1.000
_cell.length_b   1.000
_cell.length_c   1.000
_cell.angle_alpha   90.00
_cell.angle_beta   90.00
_cell.angle_gamma   90.00
#
_symmetry.space_group_name_H-M   'P 1'
#
loop_
_entity.id
_entity.type
_entity.pdbx_description
1 polymer ?
#
loop_
_entity_poly.entity_id
_entity_poly.type
_entity_poly.pdbx_seq_one_letter_code
_entity_poly.pdbx_strand_id
1 'polypeptide(L)'
;GKLYIVQARPETVASQKKVGVIEDYKMLEKGGDVLAEGRAVGKRIGSGKVNILKSIDQMGDFKEGQILVADMTDPDWEPIMKKAGAIVTNRGGRTCHAAIIARELGIPAVVGSGDATEKLSPGEEVTVCCSEGDTGRIYKGLLKYERTEQDLGEIPEVGLKIMMNVGNPESAFMFGQLPNEGIGLARLEFVINNAIGVHPKALLNYDTLDAETKATVDAKMRGYGSPKEFYVQKIVEGVATLAASVYPKRIIVRLSDFKSNEYKSLIGGDQYEPDEENPMIGFRGCGRYTDPFFE
;
A
#
# COMPACT_ATOMS: atom_id res chain seq x y z
N GLY A 1 -8.70 -10.21 -31.36
CA GLY A 1 -7.92 -9.42 -32.34
C GLY A 1 -6.44 -9.77 -32.25
N LYS A 2 -5.58 -9.21 -33.13
CA LYS A 2 -4.12 -9.33 -33.02
C LYS A 2 -3.55 -8.23 -32.12
N LEU A 3 -2.53 -8.55 -31.31
CA LEU A 3 -1.81 -7.58 -30.48
C LEU A 3 -0.61 -7.02 -31.26
N TYR A 4 -0.40 -5.71 -31.23
CA TYR A 4 0.73 -5.03 -31.87
C TYR A 4 1.43 -4.11 -30.85
N ILE A 5 2.75 -4.12 -30.83
CA ILE A 5 3.56 -3.17 -30.05
C ILE A 5 3.77 -1.93 -30.91
N VAL A 6 3.25 -0.79 -30.45
CA VAL A 6 3.37 0.48 -31.19
C VAL A 6 4.58 1.29 -30.77
N GLN A 7 5.10 1.08 -29.56
CA GLN A 7 6.24 1.80 -29.02
C GLN A 7 6.90 1.00 -27.90
N ALA A 8 8.23 1.11 -27.81
CA ALA A 8 9.01 0.68 -26.66
C ALA A 8 10.10 1.74 -26.40
N ARG A 9 10.36 2.07 -25.14
CA ARG A 9 11.43 2.97 -24.70
C ARG A 9 12.08 2.42 -23.43
N PRO A 10 13.37 2.72 -23.15
CA PRO A 10 14.01 2.33 -21.90
C PRO A 10 13.27 2.89 -20.67
N GLU A 11 13.18 2.08 -19.61
CA GLU A 11 12.74 2.53 -18.28
C GLU A 11 13.96 3.16 -17.58
N THR A 12 13.79 4.36 -17.02
CA THR A 12 14.91 5.16 -16.50
C THR A 12 14.75 5.59 -15.04
N VAL A 13 13.59 5.33 -14.43
CA VAL A 13 13.26 5.81 -13.08
C VAL A 13 13.61 4.73 -12.05
N ALA A 14 13.29 3.46 -12.30
CA ALA A 14 13.65 2.37 -11.40
C ALA A 14 15.14 2.01 -11.50
N SER A 15 15.76 2.18 -12.68
CA SER A 15 17.19 1.90 -12.88
C SER A 15 18.13 2.81 -12.07
N GLN A 16 17.65 3.98 -11.63
CA GLN A 16 18.43 4.93 -10.82
C GLN A 16 18.28 4.72 -9.31
N LYS A 17 17.33 3.88 -8.86
CA LYS A 17 17.19 3.55 -7.44
C LYS A 17 18.36 2.63 -7.06
N LYS A 18 19.23 3.10 -6.16
CA LYS A 18 20.24 2.24 -5.53
C LYS A 18 19.51 1.14 -4.75
N VAL A 19 19.56 -0.08 -5.26
CA VAL A 19 19.09 -1.28 -4.54
C VAL A 19 19.91 -1.40 -3.27
N GLY A 20 19.24 -1.48 -2.12
CA GLY A 20 19.91 -1.58 -0.82
C GLY A 20 20.06 -0.27 -0.05
N VAL A 21 19.60 0.89 -0.54
CA VAL A 21 19.55 2.09 0.32
C VAL A 21 18.19 2.18 1.00
N ILE A 22 18.15 2.01 2.33
CA ILE A 22 16.99 2.39 3.12
C ILE A 22 17.09 3.89 3.39
N GLU A 23 16.10 4.63 2.90
CA GLU A 23 15.90 6.01 3.29
C GLU A 23 14.85 6.06 4.40
N ASP A 24 15.26 6.51 5.58
CA ASP A 24 14.33 6.81 6.67
C ASP A 24 14.24 8.32 6.88
N TYR A 25 13.00 8.80 7.01
CA TYR A 25 12.69 10.21 7.20
C TYR A 25 12.01 10.40 8.54
N LYS A 26 12.70 11.10 9.44
CA LYS A 26 12.22 11.31 10.80
C LYS A 26 12.02 12.79 11.08
N MET A 27 10.81 13.16 11.47
CA MET A 27 10.54 14.49 12.01
C MET A 27 11.32 14.67 13.32
N LEU A 28 12.13 15.72 13.37
CA LEU A 28 12.89 16.08 14.58
C LEU A 28 12.06 16.98 15.50
N GLU A 29 11.18 17.78 14.90
CA GLU A 29 10.27 18.69 15.60
C GLU A 29 8.89 18.05 15.71
N LYS A 30 8.41 17.86 16.94
CA LYS A 30 7.07 17.34 17.23
C LYS A 30 6.15 18.47 17.68
N GLY A 31 4.89 18.42 17.27
CA GLY A 31 3.86 19.38 17.71
C GLY A 31 3.70 20.62 16.84
N GLY A 32 4.08 20.55 15.56
CA GLY A 32 3.76 21.59 14.59
C GLY A 32 2.25 21.70 14.34
N ASP A 33 1.80 22.90 14.00
CA ASP A 33 0.40 23.17 13.65
C ASP A 33 0.04 22.48 12.33
N VAL A 34 -0.97 21.60 12.35
CA VAL A 34 -1.39 20.81 11.19
C VAL A 34 -2.43 21.61 10.42
N LEU A 35 -2.05 22.05 9.22
CA LEU A 35 -2.92 22.85 8.34
C LEU A 35 -3.92 21.98 7.59
N ALA A 36 -3.48 20.81 7.10
CA ALA A 36 -4.34 19.87 6.40
C ALA A 36 -3.80 18.44 6.54
N GLU A 37 -4.70 17.47 6.39
CA GLU A 37 -4.39 16.05 6.42
C GLU A 37 -5.00 15.36 5.20
N GLY A 38 -4.43 14.23 4.81
CA GLY A 38 -4.96 13.38 3.76
C GLY A 38 -4.30 12.01 3.81
N ARG A 39 -4.38 11.26 2.72
CA ARG A 39 -3.72 9.95 2.63
C ARG A 39 -2.27 10.11 2.23
N ALA A 40 -1.37 9.55 3.05
CA ALA A 40 0.06 9.54 2.75
C ALA A 40 0.35 8.64 1.53
N VAL A 41 1.24 9.12 0.68
CA VAL A 41 1.81 8.38 -0.45
C VAL A 41 3.33 8.36 -0.29
N GLY A 42 3.85 7.16 -0.01
CA GLY A 42 5.27 6.98 0.32
C GLY A 42 5.54 7.24 1.81
N LYS A 43 6.82 7.37 2.16
CA LYS A 43 7.29 7.61 3.54
C LYS A 43 8.25 8.78 3.68
N ARG A 44 8.33 9.63 2.64
CA ARG A 44 9.26 10.76 2.61
C ARG A 44 8.65 11.99 3.28
N ILE A 45 9.50 12.96 3.58
CA ILE A 45 9.10 14.30 4.05
C ILE A 45 9.66 15.31 3.05
N GLY A 46 8.86 16.30 2.69
CA GLY A 46 9.26 17.39 1.79
C GLY A 46 8.79 18.72 2.34
N SER A 47 9.57 19.78 2.14
CA SER A 47 9.25 21.13 2.63
C SER A 47 9.52 22.16 1.56
N GLY A 48 8.73 23.22 1.56
CA GLY A 48 8.85 24.27 0.56
C GLY A 48 7.70 25.26 0.62
N LYS A 49 7.68 26.19 -0.33
CA LYS A 49 6.60 27.17 -0.47
C LYS A 49 5.43 26.56 -1.23
N VAL A 50 4.22 26.73 -0.71
CA VAL A 50 2.97 26.34 -1.35
C VAL A 50 2.80 27.10 -2.66
N ASN A 51 2.51 26.37 -3.73
CA ASN A 51 2.06 26.93 -5.00
C ASN A 51 0.77 26.22 -5.41
N ILE A 52 -0.34 26.97 -5.36
CA ILE A 52 -1.67 26.45 -5.65
C ILE A 52 -1.94 26.67 -7.14
N LEU A 53 -1.99 25.58 -7.91
CA LEU A 53 -2.27 25.64 -9.34
C LEU A 53 -3.70 25.14 -9.60
N LYS A 54 -4.47 25.95 -10.34
CA LYS A 54 -5.83 25.59 -10.76
C LYS A 54 -5.87 25.00 -12.18
N SER A 55 -4.91 25.38 -13.01
CA SER A 55 -4.74 24.91 -14.38
C SER A 55 -3.25 24.80 -14.69
N ILE A 56 -2.91 23.94 -15.66
CA ILE A 56 -1.56 23.79 -16.16
C ILE A 56 -0.99 25.04 -16.83
N ASP A 57 -1.85 25.96 -17.29
CA ASP A 57 -1.41 27.22 -17.90
C ASP A 57 -0.54 28.08 -16.95
N GLN A 58 -0.66 27.82 -15.65
CA GLN A 58 0.10 28.49 -14.58
C GLN A 58 1.48 27.85 -14.33
N MET A 59 1.87 26.86 -15.13
CA MET A 59 3.12 26.10 -14.94
C MET A 59 4.40 26.94 -15.00
N GLY A 60 4.36 28.07 -15.72
CA GLY A 60 5.50 28.97 -15.87
C GLY A 60 5.96 29.60 -14.55
N ASP A 61 5.05 29.71 -13.58
CA ASP A 61 5.31 30.33 -12.28
C ASP A 61 5.81 29.32 -11.23
N PHE A 62 5.82 28.02 -11.56
CA PHE A 62 6.24 26.96 -10.65
C PHE A 62 7.76 26.83 -10.58
N LYS A 63 8.31 26.96 -9.37
CA LYS A 63 9.74 26.86 -9.09
C LYS A 63 10.09 25.52 -8.47
N GLU A 64 11.33 25.09 -8.70
CA GLU A 64 11.86 23.87 -8.13
C GLU A 64 11.84 23.90 -6.59
N GLY A 65 11.46 22.76 -5.98
CA GLY A 65 11.30 22.61 -4.53
C GLY A 65 10.00 23.16 -3.96
N GLN A 66 9.12 23.77 -4.76
CA GLN A 66 7.80 24.22 -4.28
C GLN A 66 6.86 23.05 -4.00
N ILE A 67 5.88 23.28 -3.13
CA ILE A 67 4.83 22.32 -2.79
C ILE A 67 3.67 22.53 -3.76
N LEU A 68 3.45 21.55 -4.65
CA LEU A 68 2.37 21.59 -5.63
C LEU A 68 1.04 21.28 -4.93
N VAL A 69 0.12 22.23 -4.93
CA VAL A 69 -1.22 22.06 -4.37
C VAL A 69 -2.26 22.24 -5.49
N ALA A 70 -3.14 21.27 -5.67
CA ALA A 70 -4.19 21.31 -6.72
C ALA A 70 -5.44 20.52 -6.29
N ASP A 71 -6.58 20.71 -6.97
CA ASP A 71 -7.77 19.88 -6.72
C ASP A 71 -7.54 18.44 -7.21
N MET A 72 -7.01 18.31 -8.43
CA MET A 72 -6.66 17.06 -9.09
C MET A 72 -5.55 17.32 -10.11
N THR A 73 -4.87 16.26 -10.58
CA THR A 73 -3.82 16.34 -11.60
C THR A 73 -4.04 15.30 -12.69
N ASP A 74 -3.51 15.57 -13.87
CA ASP A 74 -3.55 14.71 -15.05
C ASP A 74 -2.12 14.57 -15.64
N PRO A 75 -1.91 13.73 -16.68
CA PRO A 75 -0.58 13.46 -17.23
C PRO A 75 0.18 14.69 -17.72
N ASP A 76 -0.50 15.78 -18.10
CA ASP A 76 0.20 16.97 -18.60
C ASP A 76 1.01 17.66 -17.49
N TRP A 77 0.68 17.41 -16.22
CA TRP A 77 1.33 18.01 -15.05
C TRP A 77 2.68 17.36 -14.68
N GLU A 78 3.04 16.23 -15.31
CA GLU A 78 4.28 15.49 -15.04
C GLU A 78 5.55 16.37 -15.00
N PRO A 79 5.77 17.34 -15.91
CA PRO A 79 6.98 18.19 -15.88
C PRO A 79 7.09 19.04 -14.62
N ILE A 80 5.96 19.48 -14.06
CA ILE A 80 5.90 20.28 -12.83
C ILE A 80 6.07 19.38 -11.61
N MET A 81 5.41 18.22 -11.61
CA MET A 81 5.53 17.24 -10.53
C MET A 81 6.98 16.87 -10.27
N LYS A 82 7.78 16.66 -11.32
CA LYS A 82 9.23 16.37 -11.19
C LYS A 82 10.04 17.44 -10.46
N LYS A 83 9.57 18.69 -10.47
CA LYS A 83 10.22 19.81 -9.79
C LYS A 83 9.70 20.02 -8.37
N ALA A 84 8.59 19.38 -8.00
CA ALA A 84 7.91 19.65 -6.74
C ALA A 84 8.66 19.03 -5.55
N GLY A 85 8.74 19.77 -4.45
CA GLY A 85 9.25 19.25 -3.17
C GLY A 85 8.25 18.31 -2.48
N ALA A 86 6.95 18.50 -2.73
CA ALA A 86 5.87 17.58 -2.37
C ALA A 86 4.64 17.88 -3.22
N ILE A 87 3.70 16.93 -3.26
CA ILE A 87 2.43 17.06 -3.99
C ILE A 87 1.25 16.93 -3.01
N VAL A 88 0.29 17.84 -3.07
CA VAL A 88 -0.93 17.80 -2.28
C VAL A 88 -2.14 17.91 -3.20
N THR A 89 -3.09 16.98 -3.09
CA THR A 89 -4.34 17.06 -3.85
C THR A 89 -5.58 16.89 -2.99
N ASN A 90 -6.60 17.73 -3.23
CA ASN A 90 -7.89 17.61 -2.53
C ASN A 90 -8.57 16.28 -2.83
N ARG A 91 -8.50 15.82 -4.08
CA ARG A 91 -9.13 14.58 -4.53
C ARG A 91 -8.10 13.51 -4.83
N GLY A 92 -8.55 12.26 -4.78
CA GLY A 92 -7.76 11.09 -5.16
C GLY A 92 -7.55 10.11 -4.01
N GLY A 93 -7.31 8.85 -4.38
CA GLY A 93 -6.98 7.77 -3.46
C GLY A 93 -5.58 7.22 -3.73
N ARG A 94 -5.24 6.09 -3.10
CA ARG A 94 -3.90 5.47 -3.24
C ARG A 94 -3.53 5.12 -4.69
N THR A 95 -4.49 5.04 -5.60
CA THR A 95 -4.33 4.66 -7.00
C THR A 95 -4.60 5.81 -7.97
N CYS A 96 -4.76 7.06 -7.49
CA CYS A 96 -4.95 8.19 -8.39
C CYS A 96 -3.65 8.54 -9.13
N HIS A 97 -3.79 9.32 -10.20
CA HIS A 97 -2.66 9.77 -11.02
C HIS A 97 -1.52 10.39 -10.18
N ALA A 98 -1.84 11.38 -9.34
CA ALA A 98 -0.87 12.00 -8.42
C ALA A 98 -0.14 10.97 -7.54
N ALA A 99 -0.86 9.98 -7.01
CA ALA A 99 -0.29 8.97 -6.13
C ALA A 99 0.62 7.98 -6.86
N ILE A 100 0.32 7.65 -8.11
CA ILE A 100 1.17 6.78 -8.93
C ILE A 100 2.46 7.50 -9.28
N ILE A 101 2.36 8.70 -9.86
CA ILE A 101 3.52 9.49 -10.28
C ILE A 101 4.40 9.89 -9.10
N ALA A 102 3.81 10.26 -7.95
CA ALA A 102 4.57 10.57 -6.75
C ALA A 102 5.44 9.38 -6.27
N ARG A 103 4.93 8.14 -6.33
CA ARG A 103 5.72 6.94 -5.96
C ARG A 103 6.83 6.65 -6.94
N GLU A 104 6.57 6.85 -8.23
CA GLU A 104 7.56 6.65 -9.29
C GLU A 104 8.71 7.64 -9.13
N LEU A 105 8.39 8.93 -8.99
CA LEU A 105 9.38 10.01 -8.83
C LEU A 105 9.99 10.07 -7.42
N GLY A 106 9.41 9.36 -6.44
CA GLY A 106 9.86 9.42 -5.06
C GLY A 106 9.59 10.78 -4.40
N ILE A 107 8.49 11.43 -4.74
CA ILE A 107 8.11 12.73 -4.17
C ILE A 107 7.06 12.45 -3.09
N PRO A 108 7.18 13.02 -1.87
CA PRO A 108 6.15 12.86 -0.86
C PRO A 108 4.84 13.45 -1.37
N ALA A 109 3.74 12.71 -1.21
CA ALA A 109 2.44 13.20 -1.61
C ALA A 109 1.33 12.91 -0.60
N VAL A 110 0.43 13.87 -0.44
CA VAL A 110 -0.78 13.77 0.38
C VAL A 110 -1.97 13.94 -0.53
N VAL A 111 -2.73 12.87 -0.74
CA VAL A 111 -3.87 12.87 -1.66
C VAL A 111 -5.18 12.70 -0.91
N GLY A 112 -6.26 13.26 -1.46
CA GLY A 112 -7.57 13.15 -0.82
C GLY A 112 -7.68 13.99 0.44
N SER A 113 -7.04 15.16 0.49
CA SER A 113 -7.10 16.05 1.65
C SER A 113 -8.44 16.76 1.82
N GLY A 114 -9.28 16.77 0.78
CA GLY A 114 -10.58 17.43 0.77
C GLY A 114 -10.50 18.94 0.57
N ASP A 115 -9.75 19.65 1.41
CA ASP A 115 -9.79 21.12 1.52
C ASP A 115 -8.41 21.80 1.61
N ALA A 116 -7.36 21.17 1.07
CA ALA A 116 -6.01 21.74 1.12
C ALA A 116 -5.86 22.99 0.26
N THR A 117 -6.57 23.11 -0.87
CA THR A 117 -6.53 24.32 -1.71
C THR A 117 -7.13 25.55 -1.03
N GLU A 118 -7.99 25.33 -0.04
CA GLU A 118 -8.67 26.37 0.73
C GLU A 118 -7.93 26.72 2.02
N LYS A 119 -7.33 25.71 2.68
CA LYS A 119 -6.62 25.90 3.95
C LYS A 119 -5.20 26.41 3.79
N LEU A 120 -4.51 26.05 2.71
CA LEU A 120 -3.14 26.49 2.45
C LEU A 120 -3.14 27.82 1.73
N SER A 121 -2.16 28.68 2.05
CA SER A 121 -2.01 29.97 1.36
C SER A 121 -0.87 29.93 0.33
N PRO A 122 -1.02 30.51 -0.87
CA PRO A 122 0.07 30.63 -1.82
C PRO A 122 1.29 31.34 -1.21
N GLY A 123 2.48 30.75 -1.39
CA GLY A 123 3.74 31.24 -0.83
C GLY A 123 3.99 30.86 0.63
N GLU A 124 3.01 30.27 1.32
CA GLU A 124 3.16 29.77 2.69
C GLU A 124 4.20 28.65 2.73
N GLU A 125 5.09 28.70 3.71
CA GLU A 125 6.07 27.64 3.92
C GLU A 125 5.43 26.51 4.71
N VAL A 126 5.51 25.30 4.16
CA VAL A 126 4.91 24.12 4.77
C VAL A 126 5.85 22.92 4.69
N THR A 127 5.61 21.96 5.58
CA THR A 127 6.29 20.66 5.61
C THR A 127 5.26 19.56 5.45
N VAL A 128 5.41 18.77 4.41
CA VAL A 128 4.53 17.64 4.06
C VAL A 128 5.18 16.36 4.55
N CYS A 129 4.57 15.73 5.56
CA CYS A 129 5.06 14.53 6.21
C CYS A 129 4.22 13.32 5.83
N CYS A 130 4.87 12.32 5.22
CA CYS A 130 4.26 11.03 4.91
C CYS A 130 4.89 9.87 5.71
N SER A 131 5.80 10.14 6.66
CA SER A 131 6.54 9.09 7.37
C SER A 131 5.83 8.54 8.62
N GLU A 132 4.79 9.22 9.12
CA GLU A 132 4.11 8.89 10.38
C GLU A 132 2.93 7.90 10.25
N GLY A 133 2.85 7.15 9.14
CA GLY A 133 1.83 6.13 8.91
C GLY A 133 1.00 6.38 7.65
N ASP A 134 -0.28 5.98 7.70
CA ASP A 134 -1.20 6.04 6.56
C ASP A 134 -1.83 7.44 6.33
N THR A 135 -1.79 8.29 7.35
CA THR A 135 -2.24 9.69 7.29
C THR A 135 -1.04 10.59 7.01
N GLY A 136 -1.12 11.33 5.90
CA GLY A 136 -0.15 12.35 5.55
C GLY A 136 -0.58 13.69 6.14
N ARG A 137 0.38 14.41 6.73
CA ARG A 137 0.13 15.68 7.42
C ARG A 137 0.90 16.81 6.77
N ILE A 138 0.25 17.97 6.65
CA ILE A 138 0.85 19.19 6.13
C ILE A 138 0.95 20.15 7.30
N TYR A 139 2.18 20.38 7.75
CA TYR A 139 2.48 21.26 8.87
C TYR A 139 2.81 22.67 8.41
N LYS A 140 2.47 23.64 9.24
CA LYS A 140 2.90 25.02 9.08
C LYS A 140 4.41 25.15 9.33
N GLY A 141 5.09 25.86 8.44
CA GLY A 141 6.51 26.17 8.52
C GLY A 141 7.43 25.10 7.94
N LEU A 142 8.72 25.44 7.87
CA LEU A 142 9.80 24.54 7.49
C LEU A 142 10.32 23.79 8.72
N LEU A 143 9.62 22.72 9.10
CA LEU A 143 9.99 21.90 10.23
C LEU A 143 11.23 21.07 9.91
N LYS A 144 12.13 20.93 10.89
CA LYS A 144 13.32 20.11 10.72
C LYS A 144 12.97 18.63 10.71
N TYR A 145 13.50 17.93 9.71
CA TYR A 145 13.50 16.49 9.63
C TYR A 145 14.89 15.98 9.26
N GLU A 146 15.16 14.76 9.68
CA GLU A 146 16.38 14.04 9.34
C GLU A 146 16.08 13.05 8.23
N ARG A 147 16.91 13.06 7.18
CA ARG A 147 16.96 12.01 6.17
C ARG A 147 18.20 11.18 6.46
N THR A 148 17.99 9.92 6.86
CA THR A 148 19.08 8.97 6.97
C THR A 148 19.07 8.07 5.74
N GLU A 149 20.20 8.01 5.05
CA GLU A 149 20.45 7.01 4.02
C GLU A 149 21.34 5.94 4.64
N GLN A 150 20.81 4.73 4.78
CA GLN A 150 21.62 3.57 5.13
C GLN A 150 21.80 2.74 3.87
N ASP A 151 23.03 2.74 3.37
CA ASP A 151 23.46 1.74 2.41
C ASP A 151 23.55 0.39 3.15
N LEU A 152 22.70 -0.55 2.76
CA LEU A 152 22.70 -1.94 3.23
C LEU A 152 23.83 -2.75 2.59
N GLY A 153 24.82 -2.10 1.98
CA GLY A 153 26.11 -2.68 1.64
C GLY A 153 26.73 -3.47 2.80
N GLU A 154 27.63 -4.40 2.43
CA GLU A 154 28.31 -5.41 3.26
C GLU A 154 27.81 -5.51 4.71
N ILE A 155 26.61 -6.07 4.88
CA ILE A 155 26.19 -6.54 6.20
C ILE A 155 27.12 -7.69 6.58
N PRO A 156 27.76 -7.65 7.76
CA PRO A 156 28.68 -8.69 8.17
C PRO A 156 27.98 -10.06 8.16
N GLU A 157 28.70 -11.09 7.72
CA GLU A 157 28.20 -12.46 7.84
C GLU A 157 27.97 -12.77 9.32
N VAL A 158 26.70 -13.00 9.65
CA VAL A 158 26.31 -13.55 10.94
C VAL A 158 26.12 -15.05 10.77
N GLY A 159 26.51 -15.86 11.76
CA GLY A 159 26.39 -17.32 11.72
C GLY A 159 24.94 -17.86 11.75
N LEU A 160 23.97 -17.07 11.33
CA LEU A 160 22.53 -17.34 11.33
C LEU A 160 21.87 -16.74 10.08
N LYS A 161 20.81 -17.40 9.60
CA LYS A 161 20.06 -16.94 8.43
C LYS A 161 19.01 -15.91 8.85
N ILE A 162 19.15 -14.67 8.41
CA ILE A 162 18.17 -13.61 8.65
C ILE A 162 17.05 -13.73 7.59
N MET A 163 15.88 -14.21 8.01
CA MET A 163 14.70 -14.30 7.15
C MET A 163 13.63 -13.29 7.55
N MET A 164 12.71 -12.98 6.62
CA MET A 164 11.67 -11.98 6.82
C MET A 164 10.33 -12.61 7.23
N ASN A 165 9.53 -11.84 7.96
CA ASN A 165 8.12 -12.14 8.24
C ASN A 165 7.27 -11.17 7.41
N VAL A 166 6.67 -11.68 6.32
CA VAL A 166 5.98 -10.87 5.31
C VAL A 166 4.62 -11.47 5.02
N GLY A 167 3.55 -10.72 5.28
CA GLY A 167 2.19 -11.15 4.96
C GLY A 167 1.59 -10.47 3.72
N ASN A 168 1.91 -9.19 3.50
CA ASN A 168 1.28 -8.40 2.43
C ASN A 168 2.04 -8.55 1.09
N PRO A 169 1.39 -9.09 0.03
CA PRO A 169 2.00 -9.18 -1.31
C PRO A 169 2.39 -7.83 -1.91
N GLU A 170 1.68 -6.74 -1.62
CA GLU A 170 1.95 -5.41 -2.20
C GLU A 170 3.33 -4.87 -1.80
N SER A 171 3.79 -5.19 -0.59
CA SER A 171 5.09 -4.76 -0.07
C SER A 171 6.20 -5.77 -0.31
N ALA A 172 5.89 -6.94 -0.88
CA ALA A 172 6.80 -8.09 -0.95
C ALA A 172 8.08 -7.79 -1.74
N PHE A 173 7.97 -7.12 -2.90
CA PHE A 173 9.10 -6.77 -3.75
C PHE A 173 10.01 -5.71 -3.14
N MET A 174 9.47 -4.80 -2.34
CA MET A 174 10.27 -3.82 -1.60
C MET A 174 11.16 -4.54 -0.58
N PHE A 175 10.58 -5.45 0.20
CA PHE A 175 11.34 -6.18 1.22
C PHE A 175 12.28 -7.22 0.60
N GLY A 176 11.89 -7.82 -0.52
CA GLY A 176 12.72 -8.77 -1.27
C GLY A 176 14.07 -8.20 -1.73
N GLN A 177 14.14 -6.88 -1.92
CA GLN A 177 15.36 -6.15 -2.29
C GLN A 177 16.32 -5.93 -1.11
N LEU A 178 15.89 -6.14 0.14
CA LEU A 178 16.77 -6.07 1.30
C LEU A 178 17.67 -7.31 1.36
N PRO A 179 18.89 -7.25 1.93
CA PRO A 179 19.65 -8.45 2.22
C PRO A 179 18.87 -9.37 3.17
N ASN A 180 18.54 -10.58 2.69
CA ASN A 180 17.73 -11.56 3.41
C ASN A 180 18.03 -12.98 2.92
N GLU A 181 17.67 -13.99 3.71
CA GLU A 181 17.74 -15.42 3.37
C GLU A 181 16.36 -16.00 3.00
N GLY A 182 15.45 -15.13 2.55
CA GLY A 182 14.08 -15.46 2.15
C GLY A 182 13.02 -15.03 3.17
N ILE A 183 11.84 -15.64 3.08
CA ILE A 183 10.70 -15.38 3.97
C ILE A 183 10.54 -16.56 4.92
N GLY A 184 10.81 -16.33 6.21
CA GLY A 184 10.70 -17.32 7.27
C GLY A 184 9.28 -17.51 7.79
N LEU A 185 8.39 -16.56 7.51
CA LEU A 185 6.96 -16.66 7.81
C LEU A 185 6.15 -15.80 6.83
N ALA A 186 5.46 -16.46 5.89
CA ALA A 186 4.44 -15.86 5.04
C ALA A 186 3.06 -16.17 5.59
N ARG A 187 2.32 -15.12 5.95
CA ARG A 187 1.01 -15.20 6.61
C ARG A 187 -0.12 -15.08 5.59
N LEU A 188 -0.90 -16.15 5.41
CA LEU A 188 -1.97 -16.20 4.41
C LEU A 188 -3.15 -15.27 4.71
N GLU A 189 -3.33 -14.92 5.98
CA GLU A 189 -4.41 -14.08 6.49
C GLU A 189 -4.50 -12.73 5.77
N PHE A 190 -3.38 -12.15 5.39
CA PHE A 190 -3.35 -10.88 4.65
C PHE A 190 -3.91 -11.03 3.24
N VAL A 191 -3.66 -12.15 2.57
CA VAL A 191 -4.25 -12.45 1.26
C VAL A 191 -5.76 -12.64 1.42
N ILE A 192 -6.19 -13.37 2.46
CA ILE A 192 -7.61 -13.62 2.72
C ILE A 192 -8.34 -12.32 3.07
N ASN A 193 -7.81 -11.45 3.93
CA ASN A 193 -8.49 -10.20 4.29
C ASN A 193 -8.48 -9.18 3.14
N ASN A 194 -7.32 -8.94 2.53
CA ASN A 194 -7.16 -7.81 1.62
C ASN A 194 -7.58 -8.14 0.20
N ALA A 195 -7.23 -9.34 -0.30
CA ALA A 195 -7.47 -9.72 -1.69
C ALA A 195 -8.81 -10.45 -1.89
N ILE A 196 -9.25 -11.23 -0.90
CA ILE A 196 -10.49 -12.02 -0.97
C ILE A 196 -11.62 -11.28 -0.24
N GLY A 197 -11.54 -11.19 1.09
CA GLY A 197 -12.50 -10.49 1.96
C GLY A 197 -13.85 -11.20 2.11
N VAL A 198 -13.98 -12.44 1.64
CA VAL A 198 -15.21 -13.24 1.69
C VAL A 198 -14.92 -14.55 2.40
N HIS A 199 -15.86 -14.98 3.25
CA HIS A 199 -15.76 -16.25 3.95
C HIS A 199 -15.75 -17.44 2.96
N PRO A 200 -14.84 -18.43 3.07
CA PRO A 200 -14.77 -19.53 2.11
C PRO A 200 -16.06 -20.35 2.03
N LYS A 201 -16.75 -20.61 3.15
CA LYS A 201 -18.05 -21.28 3.14
C LYS A 201 -19.16 -20.46 2.48
N ALA A 202 -19.07 -19.13 2.49
CA ALA A 202 -20.03 -18.29 1.76
C ALA A 202 -19.85 -18.45 0.25
N LEU A 203 -18.60 -18.57 -0.21
CA LEU A 203 -18.30 -18.85 -1.63
C LEU A 203 -18.72 -20.27 -2.03
N LEU A 204 -18.56 -21.27 -1.15
CA LEU A 204 -19.00 -22.64 -1.42
C LEU A 204 -20.52 -22.76 -1.47
N ASN A 205 -21.23 -22.06 -0.59
CA ASN A 205 -22.69 -22.03 -0.53
C ASN A 205 -23.28 -20.77 -1.19
N TYR A 206 -22.63 -20.29 -2.26
CA TYR A 206 -22.96 -19.02 -2.89
C TYR A 206 -24.44 -18.92 -3.34
N ASP A 207 -25.04 -20.04 -3.74
CA ASP A 207 -26.45 -20.08 -4.18
C ASP A 207 -27.45 -19.91 -3.03
N THR A 208 -27.04 -20.14 -1.78
CA THR A 208 -27.90 -19.98 -0.60
C THR A 208 -27.77 -18.61 0.07
N LEU A 209 -26.90 -17.74 -0.45
CA LEU A 209 -26.71 -16.40 0.09
C LEU A 209 -27.93 -15.51 -0.21
N ASP A 210 -28.21 -14.59 0.70
CA ASP A 210 -29.19 -13.53 0.48
C ASP A 210 -28.75 -12.59 -0.64
N ALA A 211 -29.70 -11.83 -1.20
CA ALA A 211 -29.44 -10.98 -2.37
C ALA A 211 -28.40 -9.87 -2.13
N GLU A 212 -28.31 -9.33 -0.90
CA GLU A 212 -27.38 -8.25 -0.57
C GLU A 212 -25.94 -8.79 -0.47
N THR A 213 -25.75 -9.89 0.25
CA THR A 213 -24.45 -10.56 0.37
C THR A 213 -23.98 -11.03 -1.01
N LYS A 214 -24.87 -11.61 -1.82
CA LYS A 214 -24.56 -12.12 -3.17
C LYS A 214 -24.06 -10.99 -4.08
N ALA A 215 -24.74 -9.84 -4.09
CA ALA A 215 -24.30 -8.68 -4.87
C ALA A 215 -22.90 -8.18 -4.47
N THR A 216 -22.59 -8.19 -3.17
CA THR A 216 -21.26 -7.79 -2.66
C THR A 216 -20.18 -8.80 -3.10
N VAL A 217 -20.49 -10.09 -3.04
CA VAL A 217 -19.61 -11.17 -3.46
C VAL A 217 -19.35 -11.12 -4.97
N ASP A 218 -20.37 -10.85 -5.79
CA ASP A 218 -20.26 -10.67 -7.24
C ASP A 218 -19.34 -9.52 -7.64
N ALA A 219 -19.44 -8.40 -6.92
CA ALA A 219 -18.54 -7.26 -7.14
C ALA A 219 -17.08 -7.64 -6.91
N LYS A 220 -16.80 -8.49 -5.91
CA LYS A 220 -15.43 -8.94 -5.57
C LYS A 220 -14.88 -10.01 -6.52
N MET A 221 -15.71 -10.94 -6.99
CA MET A 221 -15.26 -12.03 -7.88
C MET A 221 -15.30 -11.68 -9.37
N ARG A 222 -15.59 -10.42 -9.73
CA ARG A 222 -15.63 -9.99 -11.12
C ARG A 222 -14.34 -10.36 -11.85
N GLY A 223 -14.48 -11.07 -12.97
CA GLY A 223 -13.35 -11.55 -13.78
C GLY A 223 -12.91 -12.98 -13.48
N TYR A 224 -13.54 -13.65 -12.51
CA TYR A 224 -13.33 -15.08 -12.22
C TYR A 224 -14.54 -15.90 -12.65
N GLY A 225 -14.32 -17.17 -13.05
CA GLY A 225 -15.37 -18.02 -13.61
C GLY A 225 -16.31 -18.63 -12.57
N SER A 226 -15.86 -18.76 -11.32
CA SER A 226 -16.70 -19.26 -10.21
C SER A 226 -16.23 -18.74 -8.84
N PRO A 227 -17.09 -18.79 -7.80
CA PRO A 227 -16.71 -18.42 -6.43
C PRO A 227 -15.51 -19.21 -5.88
N LYS A 228 -15.44 -20.52 -6.19
CA LYS A 228 -14.32 -21.38 -5.81
C LYS A 228 -13.04 -20.99 -6.54
N GLU A 229 -13.13 -20.74 -7.84
CA GLU A 229 -12.00 -20.31 -8.65
C GLU A 229 -11.43 -18.97 -8.16
N PHE A 230 -12.30 -18.01 -7.85
CA PHE A 230 -11.90 -16.73 -7.27
C PHE A 230 -11.04 -16.90 -6.01
N TYR A 231 -11.48 -17.73 -5.06
CA TYR A 231 -10.73 -17.96 -3.82
C TYR A 231 -9.36 -18.58 -4.10
N VAL A 232 -9.33 -19.65 -4.91
CA VAL A 232 -8.10 -20.38 -5.24
C VAL A 232 -7.11 -19.47 -5.97
N GLN A 233 -7.56 -18.77 -7.01
CA GLN A 233 -6.69 -17.90 -7.81
C GLN A 233 -6.12 -16.76 -6.97
N LYS A 234 -6.91 -16.14 -6.09
CA LYS A 234 -6.39 -15.09 -5.19
C LYS A 234 -5.33 -15.59 -4.22
N ILE A 235 -5.49 -16.81 -3.70
CA ILE A 235 -4.45 -17.44 -2.88
C ILE A 235 -3.18 -17.70 -3.71
N VAL A 236 -3.33 -18.25 -4.91
CA VAL A 236 -2.21 -18.51 -5.82
C VAL A 236 -1.47 -17.22 -6.18
N GLU A 237 -2.19 -16.17 -6.61
CA GLU A 237 -1.65 -14.85 -6.92
C GLU A 237 -0.87 -14.27 -5.74
N GLY A 238 -1.45 -14.30 -4.53
CA GLY A 238 -0.83 -13.76 -3.33
C GLY A 238 0.44 -14.50 -2.92
N VAL A 239 0.39 -15.84 -2.86
CA VAL A 239 1.55 -16.66 -2.48
C VAL A 239 2.64 -16.63 -3.55
N ALA A 240 2.27 -16.68 -4.84
CA ALA A 240 3.22 -16.58 -5.95
C ALA A 240 3.94 -15.22 -5.95
N THR A 241 3.23 -14.14 -5.64
CA THR A 241 3.83 -12.79 -5.51
C THR A 241 4.86 -12.74 -4.38
N LEU A 242 4.53 -13.32 -3.20
CA LEU A 242 5.47 -13.42 -2.08
C LEU A 242 6.70 -14.28 -2.43
N ALA A 243 6.50 -15.40 -3.12
CA ALA A 243 7.60 -16.28 -3.53
C ALA A 243 8.49 -15.62 -4.59
N ALA A 244 7.89 -14.94 -5.57
CA ALA A 244 8.61 -14.24 -6.63
C ALA A 244 9.49 -13.10 -6.09
N SER A 245 9.09 -12.45 -4.99
CA SER A 245 9.85 -11.34 -4.44
C SER A 245 11.21 -11.72 -3.84
N VAL A 246 11.39 -12.99 -3.44
CA VAL A 246 12.63 -13.50 -2.85
C VAL A 246 13.26 -14.63 -3.64
N TYR A 247 12.70 -15.01 -4.80
CA TYR A 247 13.20 -16.10 -5.62
C TYR A 247 14.71 -15.91 -5.95
N PRO A 248 15.55 -16.96 -5.85
CA PRO A 248 15.24 -18.38 -5.59
C PRO A 248 15.31 -18.79 -4.09
N LYS A 249 15.26 -17.82 -3.16
CA LYS A 249 15.39 -18.09 -1.72
C LYS A 249 14.15 -18.78 -1.16
N ARG A 250 14.31 -19.35 0.04
CA ARG A 250 13.25 -20.10 0.71
C ARG A 250 12.08 -19.19 1.13
N ILE A 251 10.86 -19.70 0.98
CA ILE A 251 9.66 -19.16 1.60
C ILE A 251 9.00 -20.23 2.47
N ILE A 252 8.58 -19.86 3.67
CA ILE A 252 7.80 -20.72 4.56
C ILE A 252 6.40 -20.11 4.67
N VAL A 253 5.43 -20.73 4.00
CA VAL A 253 4.03 -20.29 4.02
C VAL A 253 3.32 -20.95 5.20
N ARG A 254 2.70 -20.14 6.05
CA ARG A 254 1.79 -20.59 7.09
C ARG A 254 0.36 -20.51 6.55
N LEU A 255 -0.37 -21.62 6.67
CA LEU A 255 -1.80 -21.65 6.38
C LEU A 255 -2.58 -20.72 7.34
N SER A 256 -3.83 -20.43 7.01
CA SER A 256 -4.67 -19.48 7.75
C SER A 256 -4.88 -19.88 9.21
N ASP A 257 -4.29 -19.12 10.12
CA ASP A 257 -4.45 -19.22 11.56
C ASP A 257 -5.43 -18.15 12.09
N PHE A 258 -6.42 -17.78 11.27
CA PHE A 258 -7.54 -16.95 11.72
C PHE A 258 -8.31 -17.62 12.84
N LYS A 259 -8.73 -16.78 13.78
CA LYS A 259 -9.72 -17.08 14.80
C LYS A 259 -11.13 -17.08 14.20
N SER A 260 -12.05 -17.72 14.89
CA SER A 260 -13.49 -17.69 14.59
C SER A 260 -14.01 -16.26 14.37
N ASN A 261 -13.73 -15.34 15.29
CA ASN A 261 -14.17 -13.95 15.19
C ASN A 261 -13.57 -13.17 14.00
N GLU A 262 -12.36 -13.53 13.54
CA GLU A 262 -11.74 -12.95 12.35
C GLU A 262 -12.46 -13.46 11.08
N TYR A 263 -12.71 -14.78 10.99
CA TYR A 263 -13.54 -15.33 9.91
C TYR A 263 -14.96 -14.76 9.91
N LYS A 264 -15.54 -14.53 11.10
CA LYS A 264 -16.89 -13.99 11.28
C LYS A 264 -17.03 -12.60 10.66
N SER A 265 -15.95 -11.81 10.71
CA SER A 265 -15.88 -10.46 10.14
C SER A 265 -15.77 -10.41 8.61
N LEU A 266 -15.51 -11.55 7.94
CA LEU A 266 -15.53 -11.63 6.48
C LEU A 266 -16.97 -11.57 5.96
N ILE A 267 -17.12 -11.16 4.69
CA ILE A 267 -18.43 -11.14 4.03
C ILE A 267 -19.04 -12.55 4.04
N GLY A 268 -20.26 -12.65 4.56
CA GLY A 268 -20.99 -13.91 4.72
C GLY A 268 -20.44 -14.86 5.80
N GLY A 269 -19.57 -14.38 6.70
CA GLY A 269 -18.93 -15.19 7.74
C GLY A 269 -19.79 -15.45 8.99
N ASP A 270 -20.69 -14.52 9.34
CA ASP A 270 -21.49 -14.56 10.58
C ASP A 270 -22.24 -15.89 10.80
N GLN A 271 -22.79 -16.45 9.72
CA GLN A 271 -23.55 -17.70 9.72
C GLN A 271 -22.71 -18.98 9.91
N TYR A 272 -21.37 -18.89 9.79
CA TYR A 272 -20.49 -20.06 9.76
C TYR A 272 -19.54 -20.13 10.94
N GLU A 273 -19.44 -19.11 11.78
CA GLU A 273 -18.46 -19.04 12.86
C GLU A 273 -19.13 -19.03 14.23
N PRO A 274 -18.70 -19.92 15.15
CA PRO A 274 -19.25 -19.94 16.50
C PRO A 274 -18.84 -18.70 17.29
N ASP A 275 -19.69 -18.30 18.23
CA ASP A 275 -19.31 -17.34 19.26
C ASP A 275 -18.48 -18.05 20.34
N GLU A 276 -17.24 -17.61 20.52
CA GLU A 276 -16.32 -18.16 21.49
C GLU A 276 -15.97 -17.12 22.55
N GLU A 277 -16.06 -17.51 23.83
CA GLU A 277 -15.64 -16.67 24.96
C GLU A 277 -14.15 -16.28 24.87
N ASN A 278 -13.30 -17.19 24.36
CA ASN A 278 -11.88 -16.90 24.15
C ASN A 278 -11.35 -17.45 22.81
N PRO A 279 -11.44 -16.66 21.72
CA PRO A 279 -10.98 -17.06 20.40
C PRO A 279 -9.47 -17.32 20.29
N MET A 280 -8.65 -16.92 21.28
CA MET A 280 -7.20 -17.18 21.25
C MET A 280 -6.86 -18.66 21.39
N ILE A 281 -7.67 -19.40 22.14
CA ILE A 281 -7.51 -20.84 22.42
C ILE A 281 -8.66 -21.67 21.84
N GLY A 282 -9.45 -21.06 20.95
CA GLY A 282 -10.65 -21.63 20.35
C GLY A 282 -10.41 -22.29 18.99
N PHE A 283 -11.43 -22.21 18.13
CA PHE A 283 -11.51 -22.86 16.83
C PHE A 283 -10.63 -22.18 15.77
N ARG A 284 -9.35 -22.57 15.71
CA ARG A 284 -8.34 -21.99 14.81
C ARG A 284 -7.21 -22.95 14.48
N GLY A 285 -6.30 -22.50 13.62
CA GLY A 285 -5.03 -23.18 13.32
C GLY A 285 -5.23 -24.63 12.85
N CYS A 286 -4.36 -25.53 13.29
CA CYS A 286 -4.46 -26.95 12.93
C CYS A 286 -5.75 -27.61 13.42
N GLY A 287 -6.25 -27.22 14.60
CA GLY A 287 -7.49 -27.75 15.16
C GLY A 287 -8.67 -27.54 14.24
N ARG A 288 -8.73 -26.37 13.58
CA ARG A 288 -9.74 -26.06 12.58
C ARG A 288 -9.69 -26.98 11.36
N TYR A 289 -8.50 -27.29 10.83
CA TYR A 289 -8.38 -28.07 9.60
C TYR A 289 -8.76 -29.54 9.75
N THR A 290 -8.69 -30.06 10.97
CA THR A 290 -9.02 -31.46 11.29
C THR A 290 -10.43 -31.63 11.84
N ASP A 291 -11.17 -30.54 12.03
CA ASP A 291 -12.49 -30.58 12.63
C ASP A 291 -13.57 -30.91 11.57
N PRO A 292 -14.52 -31.83 11.86
CA PRO A 292 -15.62 -32.13 10.94
C PRO A 292 -16.49 -30.91 10.61
N PHE A 293 -16.51 -29.88 11.46
CA PHE A 293 -17.17 -28.62 11.16
C PHE A 293 -16.49 -27.86 10.01
N PHE A 294 -15.23 -28.15 9.69
CA PHE A 294 -14.50 -27.55 8.58
C PHE A 294 -14.62 -28.33 7.26
N GLU A 295 -14.84 -29.65 7.31
CA GLU A 295 -15.16 -30.51 6.15
C GLU A 295 -16.53 -30.19 5.53
#